data_AF-K2DGZ0-F1
#
_entry.id   AF-K2DGZ0-F1
#
_cell.length_a   1.000
_cell.length_b   1.000
_cell.length_c   1.000
_cell.angle_alpha   90.00
_cell.angle_beta   90.00
_cell.angle_gamma   90.00
#
_symmetry.space_group_name_H-M   'P 1'
#
loop_
_entity.id
_entity.type
_entity.pdbx_description
1 polymer ?
#
loop_
_entity_poly.entity_id
_entity_poly.type
_entity_poly.pdbx_seq_one_letter_code
_entity_poly.pdbx_strand_id
1 'polypeptide(L)'
;MHKLFLGALAAVGLGAATAGGVVMAGIVDVGADTPHSSFTYQALTFARERAIASRTGDIQVPADLADPERVRRGAGNYAAM
;
A
#
# COMPACT_ATOMS: atom_id res chain seq x y z
N MET A 1 -30.16 8.00 20.85
CA MET A 1 -29.24 7.08 20.15
C MET A 1 -29.27 7.26 18.62
N HIS A 2 -30.43 7.24 17.97
CA HIS A 2 -30.53 7.35 16.50
C HIS A 2 -29.85 8.60 15.88
N LYS A 3 -29.96 9.77 16.54
CA LYS A 3 -29.30 11.01 16.09
C LYS A 3 -27.78 10.96 16.15
N LEU A 4 -27.22 10.25 17.13
CA LEU A 4 -25.77 10.08 17.28
C LEU A 4 -25.22 9.13 16.21
N PHE A 5 -25.95 8.05 15.89
CA PHE A 5 -25.59 7.14 14.79
C PHE A 5 -25.63 7.84 13.44
N LEU A 6 -26.67 8.64 13.18
CA LEU A 6 -26.80 9.40 11.95
C LEU A 6 -25.66 10.43 11.82
N GLY A 7 -25.33 11.11 12.92
CA GLY A 7 -24.20 12.03 12.98
C GLY A 7 -22.85 11.33 12.71
N ALA A 8 -22.62 10.16 13.31
CA ALA A 8 -21.40 9.38 13.09
C ALA A 8 -21.28 8.92 11.62
N LEU A 9 -22.37 8.44 11.02
CA LEU A 9 -22.38 8.01 9.62
C LEU A 9 -22.10 9.19 8.68
N ALA A 10 -22.70 10.36 8.94
CA ALA A 10 -22.44 11.57 8.17
C ALA A 10 -20.98 12.01 8.28
N ALA A 11 -20.39 11.95 9.49
CA ALA A 11 -18.97 12.29 9.69
C ALA A 11 -18.04 11.34 8.92
N VAL A 12 -18.30 10.02 8.95
CA VAL A 12 -17.54 9.04 8.17
C VAL A 12 -17.68 9.29 6.67
N GLY A 13 -18.91 9.54 6.20
CA GLY A 13 -19.17 9.82 4.78
C GLY A 13 -18.42 11.07 4.31
N LEU A 14 -18.44 12.14 5.10
CA LEU A 14 -17.72 13.38 4.78
C LEU A 14 -16.20 13.15 4.78
N GLY A 15 -15.68 12.39 5.74
CA GLY A 15 -14.27 12.01 5.79
C GLY A 15 -13.83 11.23 4.55
N ALA A 16 -14.62 10.23 4.14
CA ALA A 16 -14.36 9.44 2.94
C ALA A 16 -14.42 10.29 1.66
N ALA A 17 -15.40 11.17 1.53
CA ALA A 17 -15.51 12.08 0.40
C ALA A 17 -14.31 13.03 0.30
N THR A 18 -13.87 13.56 1.44
CA THR A 18 -12.69 14.43 1.52
C THR A 18 -11.42 13.68 1.12
N ALA A 19 -11.21 12.49 1.67
CA ALA A 19 -10.07 11.64 1.31
C ALA A 19 -10.08 11.28 -0.20
N GLY A 20 -11.25 10.94 -0.74
CA GLY A 20 -11.41 10.69 -2.17
C GLY A 20 -11.08 11.91 -3.03
N GLY A 21 -11.50 13.10 -2.61
CA GLY A 21 -11.15 14.37 -3.28
C GLY A 21 -9.64 14.62 -3.29
N VAL A 22 -8.95 14.38 -2.17
CA VAL A 22 -7.48 14.51 -2.06
C VAL A 22 -6.77 13.57 -3.04
N VAL A 23 -7.22 12.32 -3.13
CA VAL A 23 -6.68 11.32 -4.07
C VAL A 23 -6.92 11.74 -5.52
N MET A 24 -8.15 12.12 -5.86
CA MET A 24 -8.51 12.54 -7.23
C MET A 24 -7.75 13.80 -7.68
N ALA A 25 -7.41 14.68 -6.75
CA ALA A 25 -6.65 15.90 -7.02
C ALA A 25 -5.13 15.68 -7.09
N GLY A 26 -4.62 14.49 -6.74
CA GLY A 26 -3.18 14.20 -6.76
C GLY A 26 -2.38 15.02 -5.74
N ILE A 27 -2.99 15.47 -4.64
CA ILE A 27 -2.36 16.34 -3.64
C ILE A 27 -1.20 15.62 -2.91
N VAL A 28 -1.30 14.30 -2.77
CA VAL A 28 -0.28 13.47 -2.14
C VAL A 28 0.48 12.73 -3.24
N ASP A 29 1.77 13.05 -3.38
CA ASP A 29 2.68 12.25 -4.20
C ASP A 29 2.90 10.88 -3.55
N VAL A 30 2.69 9.81 -4.32
CA VAL A 30 2.82 8.41 -3.91
C VAL A 30 4.11 7.80 -4.48
N GLY A 31 4.85 8.55 -5.31
CA GLY A 31 6.12 8.11 -5.86
C GLY A 31 7.13 7.78 -4.75
N ALA A 32 7.91 6.72 -4.96
CA ALA A 32 8.94 6.30 -4.00
C ALA A 32 10.19 7.20 -4.05
N ASP A 33 10.32 8.04 -5.07
CA ASP A 33 11.50 8.87 -5.34
C ASP A 33 11.50 10.19 -4.55
N THR A 34 10.36 10.55 -3.93
CA THR A 34 10.22 11.78 -3.14
C THR A 34 10.01 11.46 -1.66
N PRO A 35 10.76 12.11 -0.74
CA PRO A 35 10.55 11.93 0.68
C PRO A 35 9.14 12.36 1.10
N HIS A 36 8.40 11.45 1.73
CA HIS A 36 7.07 11.76 2.26
C HIS A 36 7.12 12.42 3.63
N SER A 37 6.04 13.11 3.99
CA SER A 37 5.80 13.54 5.37
C SER A 37 5.68 12.31 6.30
N SER A 38 5.95 12.50 7.60
CA SER A 38 5.85 11.41 8.58
C SER A 38 4.47 10.73 8.58
N PHE A 39 3.39 11.49 8.41
CA PHE A 39 2.04 10.94 8.35
C PHE A 39 1.84 10.05 7.11
N THR A 40 2.16 10.56 5.93
CA THR A 40 2.03 9.81 4.67
C THR A 40 2.90 8.56 4.69
N TYR A 41 4.15 8.68 5.14
CA TYR A 41 5.08 7.57 5.25
C TYR A 41 4.52 6.43 6.13
N GLN A 42 3.99 6.76 7.30
CA GLN A 42 3.42 5.78 8.22
C GLN A 42 2.16 5.13 7.65
N ALA A 43 1.28 5.90 7.01
CA ALA A 43 0.07 5.38 6.38
C ALA A 43 0.39 4.37 5.26
N LEU A 44 1.33 4.72 4.37
CA LEU A 44 1.79 3.83 3.30
C LEU A 44 2.51 2.59 3.85
N THR A 45 3.35 2.76 4.87
CA THR A 45 4.03 1.64 5.55
C THR A 45 3.01 0.68 6.15
N PHE A 46 2.03 1.18 6.90
CA PHE A 46 0.98 0.35 7.49
C PHE A 46 0.19 -0.41 6.42
N ALA A 47 -0.22 0.28 5.35
CA ALA A 47 -0.94 -0.34 4.24
C ALA A 47 -0.11 -1.47 3.59
N ARG A 48 1.18 -1.23 3.35
CA ARG A 48 2.12 -2.22 2.81
C ARG A 48 2.24 -3.44 3.72
N GLU A 49 2.53 -3.25 5.00
CA GLU A 49 2.71 -4.36 5.94
C GLU A 49 1.43 -5.21 6.04
N ARG A 50 0.26 -4.57 6.10
CA ARG A 50 -1.02 -5.30 6.13
C ARG A 50 -1.26 -6.08 4.84
N ALA A 51 -0.95 -5.48 3.70
CA ALA A 51 -1.11 -6.11 2.40
C ALA A 51 -0.21 -7.34 2.23
N ILE A 52 1.07 -7.24 2.65
CA ILE A 52 2.03 -8.34 2.68
C ILE A 52 1.52 -9.45 3.59
N ALA A 53 1.25 -9.12 4.86
CA ALA A 53 0.81 -10.11 5.85
C ALA A 53 -0.44 -10.89 5.43
N SER A 54 -1.36 -10.25 4.70
CA SER A 54 -2.59 -10.91 4.22
C SER A 54 -2.39 -11.87 3.03
N ARG A 55 -1.25 -11.83 2.35
CA ARG A 55 -1.02 -12.56 1.08
C ARG A 55 0.18 -13.50 1.12
N THR A 56 1.09 -13.34 2.09
CA THR A 56 2.33 -14.14 2.11
C THR A 56 2.16 -15.54 2.69
N GLY A 57 1.09 -15.81 3.43
CA GLY A 57 0.90 -17.08 4.15
C GLY A 57 0.92 -18.33 3.26
N ASP A 58 0.41 -18.22 2.04
CA ASP A 58 0.28 -19.36 1.11
C ASP A 58 1.34 -19.37 0.00
N ILE A 59 2.33 -18.47 0.07
CA ILE A 59 3.40 -18.41 -0.94
C ILE A 59 4.24 -19.69 -0.86
N GLN A 60 4.16 -20.51 -1.90
CA GLN A 60 5.03 -21.67 -2.07
C GLN A 60 6.37 -21.21 -2.62
N VAL A 61 7.42 -21.28 -1.80
CA VAL A 61 8.78 -20.95 -2.24
C VAL A 61 9.27 -22.04 -3.20
N PRO A 62 9.75 -21.68 -4.41
CA PRO A 62 10.30 -22.67 -5.33
C PRO A 62 11.47 -23.42 -4.70
N ALA A 63 11.49 -24.76 -4.84
CA ALA A 63 12.57 -25.60 -4.28
C ALA A 63 13.95 -25.26 -4.88
N ASP A 64 13.96 -24.70 -6.09
CA ASP A 64 15.13 -24.28 -6.83
C ASP A 64 15.37 -22.76 -6.75
N LEU A 65 14.93 -22.10 -5.67
CA LEU A 65 15.11 -20.65 -5.49
C LEU A 65 16.59 -20.23 -5.58
N ALA A 66 17.50 -21.09 -5.09
CA ALA A 66 18.94 -20.87 -5.12
C ALA A 66 19.63 -21.35 -6.41
N ASP A 67 18.88 -21.82 -7.41
CA ASP A 67 19.45 -22.23 -8.69
C ASP A 67 20.21 -21.06 -9.35
N PRO A 68 21.50 -21.24 -9.74
CA PRO A 68 22.31 -20.16 -10.28
C PRO A 68 21.72 -19.50 -11.53
N GLU A 69 21.07 -20.29 -12.39
CA GLU A 69 20.48 -19.79 -13.63
C GLU A 69 19.22 -18.96 -13.34
N ARG A 70 18.37 -19.41 -12.40
CA ARG A 70 17.24 -18.62 -11.88
C ARG A 70 17.70 -17.29 -11.28
N VAL A 71 18.73 -17.31 -10.42
CA VAL A 71 19.29 -16.09 -9.79
C VAL A 71 19.82 -15.13 -10.85
N ARG A 72 20.59 -15.63 -11.82
CA ARG A 72 21.15 -14.83 -12.93
C ARG A 72 20.05 -14.16 -13.75
N ARG A 73 18.99 -14.91 -14.09
CA ARG A 73 17.82 -14.36 -14.80
C ARG A 73 17.06 -13.33 -13.96
N GLY A 74 16.87 -13.59 -12.68
CA GLY A 74 16.23 -12.65 -11.75
C GLY A 74 17.01 -11.34 -11.64
N ALA A 75 18.33 -11.41 -11.49
CA ALA A 75 19.20 -10.23 -11.46
C ALA A 75 19.12 -9.44 -12.77
N GLY A 76 19.12 -10.12 -13.92
CA GLY A 76 18.93 -9.48 -15.23
C GLY A 76 17.58 -8.76 -15.36
N ASN A 77 16.49 -9.40 -14.91
CA ASN A 77 15.16 -8.77 -14.92
C ASN A 77 15.09 -7.55 -13.98
N TYR A 78 15.71 -7.63 -12.80
CA TYR A 78 15.76 -6.52 -11.85
C TYR A 78 16.53 -5.32 -12.42
N ALA A 79 17.67 -5.57 -13.08
CA ALA A 79 18.47 -4.50 -13.68
C ALA A 79 17.80 -3.81 -14.88
N ALA A 80 16.74 -4.41 -15.44
CA ALA A 80 15.98 -3.87 -16.56
C ALA A 80 14.75 -3.03 -16.13
N MET A 81 14.43 -2.99 -14.83
CA MET A 81 13.41 -2.13 -14.24
C MET A 81 13.98 -0.73 -13.98
#